data_AF-U1WYF9-F1
#
_entry.id   AF-U1WYF9-F1
#
_cell.length_a   1.000
_cell.length_b   1.000
_cell.length_c   1.000
_cell.angle_alpha   90.00
_cell.angle_beta   90.00
_cell.angle_gamma   90.00
#
_symmetry.space_group_name_H-M   'P 1'
#
loop_
_entity.id
_entity.type
_entity.pdbx_description
1 polymer ?
#
loop_
_entity_poly.entity_id
_entity_poly.type
_entity_poly.pdbx_seq_one_letter_code
_entity_poly.pdbx_strand_id
1 'polypeptide(L)'
;MTQMTIDDLFEENEIEPVHREIIFSPGELASQGIKWTNKDAERWEKQVWQVYHRERREHGKFITWFQAIEIYKSERYSFPKSGGKK
;
A
#
# COMPACT_ATOMS: atom_id res chain seq x y z
N MET A 1 8.57 -36.11 5.21
CA MET A 1 7.40 -35.28 4.91
C MET A 1 7.70 -33.91 5.45
N THR A 2 8.06 -32.97 4.57
CA THR A 2 8.47 -31.61 4.96
C THR A 2 7.22 -30.76 5.07
N GLN A 3 6.90 -30.29 6.28
CA GLN A 3 5.79 -29.39 6.51
C GLN A 3 6.26 -27.98 6.18
N MET A 4 5.86 -27.47 5.01
CA MET A 4 6.04 -26.06 4.67
C MET A 4 5.28 -25.23 5.71
N THR A 5 6.01 -24.39 6.43
CA THR A 5 5.41 -23.46 7.38
C THR A 5 4.82 -22.28 6.61
N ILE A 6 3.86 -21.57 7.22
CA ILE A 6 3.28 -20.36 6.61
C ILE A 6 4.36 -19.33 6.32
N ASP A 7 5.45 -19.34 7.07
CA ASP A 7 6.59 -18.45 6.90
C ASP A 7 7.40 -18.76 5.61
N ASP A 8 7.48 -20.02 5.18
CA ASP A 8 8.16 -20.43 3.93
C ASP A 8 7.41 -19.98 2.66
N LEU A 9 6.12 -19.64 2.75
CA LEU A 9 5.30 -19.21 1.61
C LEU A 9 5.51 -17.73 1.22
N PHE A 10 6.24 -16.96 2.03
CA PHE A 10 6.44 -15.51 1.81
C PHE A 10 7.88 -15.11 1.50
N GLU A 11 8.79 -16.09 1.36
CA GLU A 11 10.23 -15.88 1.20
C GLU A 11 10.70 -15.85 -0.27
N GLU A 12 9.87 -15.36 -1.18
CA GLU A 12 10.33 -14.92 -2.51
C GLU A 12 9.49 -13.71 -2.94
N ASN A 13 9.85 -12.53 -2.46
CA ASN A 13 9.61 -11.29 -3.20
C ASN A 13 10.73 -10.35 -2.80
N GLU A 14 11.82 -10.44 -3.56
CA GLU A 14 12.83 -9.39 -3.66
C GLU A 14 12.11 -8.04 -3.65
N ILE A 15 12.49 -7.18 -2.71
CA ILE A 15 11.95 -5.83 -2.58
C ILE A 15 12.55 -5.01 -3.73
N GLU A 16 12.03 -5.20 -4.94
CA GLU A 16 12.26 -4.27 -6.03
C GLU A 16 11.75 -2.89 -5.59
N PRO A 17 12.44 -1.79 -5.95
CA PRO A 17 11.96 -0.45 -5.67
C PRO A 17 10.65 -0.27 -6.42
N VAL A 18 9.53 -0.47 -5.72
CA VAL A 18 8.18 -0.30 -6.20
C VAL A 18 8.13 1.04 -6.92
N HIS A 19 8.20 1.04 -8.25
CA HIS A 19 7.73 2.15 -9.05
C HIS A 19 6.23 2.18 -8.75
N ARG A 20 5.87 2.93 -7.71
CA ARG A 20 4.52 2.96 -7.12
C ARG A 20 3.60 3.54 -8.17
N GLU A 21 3.02 2.66 -9.00
CA GLU A 21 1.84 2.99 -9.79
C GLU A 21 0.81 3.50 -8.79
N ILE A 22 0.57 4.82 -8.82
CA ILE A 22 -0.12 5.45 -7.72
C ILE A 22 -1.61 5.18 -7.86
N ILE A 23 -2.18 4.34 -7.00
CA ILE A 23 -3.58 3.94 -7.08
C ILE A 23 -4.44 4.96 -6.32
N PHE A 24 -5.46 5.51 -6.99
CA PHE A 24 -6.39 6.47 -6.40
C PHE A 24 -7.49 5.78 -5.60
N SER A 25 -7.93 6.40 -4.50
CA SER A 25 -9.09 5.93 -3.75
C SER A 25 -10.39 6.23 -4.50
N PRO A 26 -11.50 5.59 -4.13
CA PRO A 26 -12.80 5.87 -4.74
C PRO A 26 -13.18 7.35 -4.71
N GLY A 27 -12.91 8.02 -3.58
CA GLY A 27 -13.19 9.46 -3.42
C GLY A 27 -12.32 10.34 -4.32
N GLU A 28 -11.05 9.98 -4.52
CA GLU A 28 -10.15 10.71 -5.42
C GLU A 28 -10.58 10.57 -6.88
N LEU A 29 -10.93 9.36 -7.33
CA LEU A 29 -11.45 9.16 -8.69
C LEU A 29 -12.79 9.89 -8.90
N ALA A 30 -13.69 9.82 -7.92
CA ALA A 30 -14.96 10.54 -7.95
C ALA A 30 -14.76 12.06 -8.06
N SER A 31 -13.79 12.62 -7.34
CA SER A 31 -13.46 14.06 -7.42
C SER A 31 -12.97 14.51 -8.80
N GLN A 32 -12.46 13.58 -9.61
CA GLN A 32 -11.99 13.81 -10.97
C GLN A 32 -13.06 13.45 -12.03
N GLY A 33 -14.25 13.02 -11.61
CA GLY A 33 -15.29 12.53 -12.52
C GLY A 33 -14.96 11.17 -13.16
N ILE A 34 -13.97 10.45 -12.63
CA ILE A 34 -13.56 9.13 -13.13
C ILE A 34 -14.39 8.08 -12.42
N LYS A 35 -14.97 7.15 -13.19
CA LYS A 35 -15.77 6.06 -12.65
C LYS A 35 -14.85 5.02 -12.00
N TRP A 36 -15.14 4.67 -10.75
CA TRP A 36 -14.52 3.56 -10.05
C TRP A 36 -14.86 2.22 -10.73
N THR A 37 -13.83 1.44 -11.07
CA THR A 37 -13.98 0.11 -11.66
C THR A 37 -13.60 -1.01 -10.69
N ASN A 38 -14.02 -2.25 -10.98
CA ASN A 38 -13.62 -3.41 -10.19
C ASN A 38 -12.09 -3.61 -10.19
N LYS A 39 -11.43 -3.27 -11.31
CA LYS A 39 -9.97 -3.34 -11.41
C LYS A 39 -9.29 -2.32 -10.49
N ASP A 40 -9.88 -1.14 -10.31
CA ASP A 40 -9.40 -0.15 -9.35
C ASP A 40 -9.56 -0.66 -7.92
N ALA A 41 -10.66 -1.36 -7.62
CA ALA A 41 -10.87 -1.99 -6.32
C ALA A 41 -9.82 -3.02 -5.98
N GLU A 42 -9.53 -3.95 -6.89
CA GLU A 42 -8.49 -4.98 -6.69
C GLU A 42 -7.11 -4.37 -6.49
N ARG A 43 -6.75 -3.37 -7.32
CA ARG A 43 -5.47 -2.66 -7.21
C ARG A 43 -5.36 -1.89 -5.90
N TRP A 44 -6.43 -1.21 -5.51
CA TRP A 44 -6.50 -0.45 -4.27
C TRP A 44 -6.37 -1.33 -3.04
N GLU A 45 -7.14 -2.43 -3.00
CA GLU A 45 -7.07 -3.41 -1.93
C GLU A 45 -5.67 -4.00 -1.80
N LYS A 46 -5.03 -4.36 -2.91
CA LYS A 46 -3.65 -4.88 -2.90
C LYS A 46 -2.66 -3.89 -2.28
N GLN A 47 -2.77 -2.60 -2.58
CA GLN A 47 -1.90 -1.57 -2.01
C GLN A 47 -2.12 -1.37 -0.50
N VAL A 48 -3.38 -1.34 -0.07
CA VAL A 48 -3.74 -1.21 1.35
C VAL A 48 -3.27 -2.45 2.14
N TRP A 49 -3.42 -3.65 1.56
CA TRP A 49 -2.90 -4.89 2.14
C TRP A 49 -1.38 -4.88 2.30
N GLN A 50 -0.65 -4.37 1.32
CA GLN A 50 0.80 -4.22 1.41
C GLN A 50 1.20 -3.33 2.60
N VAL A 51 0.50 -2.20 2.80
CA VAL A 51 0.74 -1.32 3.96
C VAL A 51 0.43 -2.03 5.27
N TYR A 52 -0.71 -2.72 5.36
CA TYR A 52 -1.06 -3.49 6.55
C TYR A 52 0.03 -4.53 6.91
N HIS A 53 0.47 -5.32 5.93
CA HIS A 53 1.51 -6.32 6.15
C HIS A 53 2.86 -5.71 6.49
N ARG A 54 3.22 -4.58 5.85
CA ARG A 54 4.46 -3.87 6.14
C ARG A 54 4.48 -3.34 7.56
N GLU A 55 3.42 -2.66 8.01
CA GLU A 55 3.32 -2.16 9.40
C GLU A 55 3.39 -3.29 10.43
N ARG A 56 2.83 -4.46 10.09
CA ARG A 56 2.94 -5.66 10.92
C ARG A 56 4.36 -6.22 10.94
N ARG A 57 5.03 -6.32 9.78
CA ARG A 57 6.37 -6.92 9.63
C ARG A 57 7.45 -6.01 10.22
N GLU A 58 7.43 -4.72 9.91
CA GLU A 58 8.49 -3.77 10.25
C GLU A 58 8.32 -3.17 11.65
N HIS A 59 7.08 -2.94 12.10
CA HIS A 59 6.79 -2.26 13.36
C HIS A 59 6.09 -3.14 14.40
N GLY A 60 5.70 -4.37 14.05
CA GLY A 60 4.94 -5.25 14.95
C GLY A 60 3.55 -4.70 15.32
N LYS A 61 3.04 -3.72 14.56
CA LYS A 61 1.77 -3.04 14.88
C LYS A 61 0.60 -3.76 14.23
N PHE A 62 -0.44 -4.03 15.02
CA PHE A 62 -1.75 -4.40 14.50
C PHE A 62 -2.53 -3.11 14.23
N ILE A 63 -2.54 -2.70 12.97
CA ILE A 63 -3.33 -1.55 12.51
C ILE A 63 -4.65 -2.03 11.93
N THR A 64 -5.67 -1.18 11.97
CA THR A 64 -6.95 -1.45 11.30
C THR A 64 -6.83 -1.22 9.80
N TRP A 65 -7.80 -1.72 9.04
CA TRP A 65 -7.89 -1.47 7.60
C TRP A 65 -7.98 0.04 7.26
N PHE A 66 -8.70 0.81 8.07
CA PHE A 66 -8.79 2.27 7.91
C PHE A 66 -7.44 2.95 8.13
N GLN A 67 -6.67 2.53 9.13
CA GLN A 67 -5.33 3.07 9.37
C GLN A 67 -4.38 2.73 8.22
N ALA A 68 -4.47 1.53 7.64
CA ALA A 68 -3.67 1.16 6.47
C ALA A 68 -3.99 2.06 5.26
N ILE A 69 -5.27 2.40 5.06
CA ILE A 69 -5.70 3.37 4.04
C ILE A 69 -5.10 4.76 4.29
N GLU A 70 -5.16 5.25 5.53
CA GLU A 70 -4.61 6.57 5.88
C GLU A 70 -3.10 6.63 5.69
N ILE A 71 -2.38 5.58 6.11
CA ILE A 71 -0.93 5.46 5.90
C ILE A 71 -0.62 5.47 4.40
N TYR A 72 -1.29 4.63 3.61
CA TYR A 72 -1.11 4.59 2.15
C TYR A 72 -1.30 5.97 1.50
N LYS A 73 -2.39 6.66 1.85
CA LYS A 73 -2.66 8.02 1.36
C LYS A 73 -1.58 9.00 1.81
N SER A 74 -1.16 8.96 3.08
CA SER A 74 -0.16 9.89 3.61
C SER A 74 1.21 9.71 2.95
N GLU A 75 1.62 8.47 2.67
CA GLU A 75 2.89 8.16 2.00
C GLU A 75 2.88 8.57 0.53
N ARG A 76 1.73 8.41 -0.14
CA ARG A 76 1.54 8.87 -1.52
C ARG A 76 1.82 10.36 -1.66
N TYR A 77 1.39 11.17 -0.71
CA TYR A 77 1.58 12.62 -0.73
C TYR A 77 2.86 13.07 -0.01
N SER A 78 3.53 12.17 0.70
CA SER A 78 4.85 12.38 1.29
C SER A 78 5.96 12.16 0.26
N PHE A 79 5.89 12.82 -0.89
CA PHE A 79 7.10 13.11 -1.65
C PHE A 79 7.82 14.27 -0.95
N PRO A 80 9.18 14.27 -0.93
CA PRO A 80 9.94 15.17 -0.10
C PRO A 80 9.56 16.60 -0.45
N LYS A 81 9.38 17.44 0.58
CA LYS A 81 9.56 18.89 0.41
C LYS A 81 10.91 19.05 -0.25
N SER A 82 10.91 19.27 -1.57
CA SER A 82 12.10 19.72 -2.29
C SER A 82 12.65 20.86 -1.48
N GLY A 83 13.93 20.72 -1.07
CA GLY A 83 14.63 21.72 -0.29
C GLY A 83 14.46 23.08 -0.94
N GLY A 84 13.54 23.88 -0.38
CA GLY A 84 13.46 25.29 -0.62
C GLY A 84 14.69 25.89 0.02
N LYS A 85 15.77 25.98 -0.75
CA LYS A 85 16.89 26.88 -0.46
C LYS A 85 16.32 28.25 -0.07
N LYS A 86 16.64 28.70 1.12
CA LYS A 86 16.84 30.11 1.42
C LYS A 86 18.21 30.25 2.04
#